data_AF-A0AAD6UWS1-F1
#
_entry.id   AF-A0AAD6UWS1-F1
#
_cell.length_a   1.000
_cell.length_b   1.000
_cell.length_c   1.000
_cell.angle_alpha   90.00
_cell.angle_beta   90.00
_cell.angle_gamma   90.00
#
_symmetry.space_group_name_H-M   'P 1'
#
loop_
_entity.id
_entity.type
_entity.pdbx_description
1 polymer ?
#
loop_
_entity_poly.entity_id
_entity_poly.type
_entity_poly.pdbx_seq_one_letter_code
_entity_poly.pdbx_strand_id
1 'polypeptide(L)'
;MRPNVHIAFHIYDFLVLFGPVISWWCFPFERVIGFLQKINTNDHIGGQLEATLSKSFARGAILRRWLRRPDCPPVIRELRRLFERTFPAYNPPASSPPREVDGECAHYKHLGVNFSRANVHMGNSLVYYYPPNSRVAVAGSIERIVSVSGEITLEIRRQAPLEVGQYDPFLPFYPYFPAQTHSSKMLDTTDTVSISDVLSHYARYKFSKGRCVVLNLARS
;
A
#
# COMPACT_ATOMS: atom_id res chain seq x y z
N MET A 1 -7.14 -22.27 -21.29
CA MET A 1 -6.19 -21.14 -21.18
C MET A 1 -4.82 -21.61 -21.66
N ARG A 2 -4.15 -20.87 -22.54
CA ARG A 2 -2.73 -21.13 -22.84
C ARG A 2 -1.88 -20.51 -21.72
N PRO A 3 -0.93 -21.25 -21.13
CA PRO A 3 -0.06 -20.69 -20.10
C PRO A 3 0.78 -19.56 -20.72
N ASN A 4 0.66 -18.36 -20.14
CA ASN A 4 1.55 -17.26 -20.49
C ASN A 4 2.89 -17.49 -19.79
N VAL A 5 3.78 -18.20 -20.47
CA VAL A 5 5.10 -18.60 -19.94
C VAL A 5 5.91 -17.38 -19.51
N HIS A 6 5.72 -16.23 -20.15
CA HIS A 6 6.38 -14.98 -19.78
C HIS A 6 5.93 -14.47 -18.40
N ILE A 7 4.63 -14.51 -18.09
CA ILE A 7 4.12 -14.16 -16.75
C ILE A 7 4.62 -15.14 -15.69
N ALA A 8 4.75 -16.43 -16.03
CA ALA A 8 5.22 -17.45 -15.10
C ALA A 8 6.64 -17.15 -14.57
N PHE A 9 7.52 -16.58 -15.39
CA PHE A 9 8.86 -16.16 -14.96
C PHE A 9 8.84 -15.02 -13.93
N HIS A 10 7.81 -14.18 -13.94
CA HIS A 10 7.70 -13.05 -13.01
C HIS A 10 6.95 -13.39 -11.71
N ILE A 11 6.45 -14.62 -11.55
CA ILE A 11 5.79 -15.04 -10.31
C ILE A 11 6.72 -14.88 -9.11
N TYR A 12 8.01 -15.25 -9.25
CA TYR A 12 8.99 -15.06 -8.19
C TYR A 12 9.14 -13.58 -7.81
N ASP A 13 9.31 -12.70 -8.79
CA ASP A 13 9.45 -11.26 -8.57
C ASP A 13 8.21 -10.70 -7.87
N PHE A 14 7.02 -11.11 -8.30
CA PHE A 14 5.76 -10.70 -7.70
C PHE A 14 5.59 -11.22 -6.27
N LEU A 15 6.01 -12.44 -5.96
CA LEU A 15 5.97 -12.97 -4.60
C LEU A 15 6.92 -12.22 -3.66
N VAL A 16 8.09 -11.81 -4.14
CA VAL A 16 9.06 -11.03 -3.35
C VAL A 16 8.57 -9.59 -3.12
N LEU A 17 7.88 -8.99 -4.09
CA LEU A 17 7.41 -7.60 -4.02
C LEU A 17 6.08 -7.45 -3.29
N PHE A 18 5.12 -8.31 -3.57
CA PHE A 18 3.75 -8.22 -3.06
C PHE A 18 3.45 -9.19 -1.91
N GLY A 19 4.39 -10.08 -1.59
CA GLY A 19 4.13 -11.23 -0.74
C GLY A 19 3.24 -12.26 -1.47
N PRO A 20 2.73 -13.28 -0.76
CA PRO A 20 1.69 -14.14 -1.30
C PRO A 20 0.48 -13.27 -1.65
N VAL A 21 0.29 -13.00 -2.94
CA VAL A 21 -0.85 -12.21 -3.40
C VAL A 21 -2.11 -12.99 -3.00
N ILE A 22 -2.91 -12.41 -2.10
CA ILE A 22 -4.14 -13.04 -1.60
C ILE A 22 -5.09 -13.36 -2.77
N SER A 23 -4.99 -12.64 -3.89
CA SER A 23 -5.72 -12.93 -5.12
C SER A 23 -5.20 -14.11 -5.95
N TRP A 24 -4.12 -14.78 -5.55
CA TRP A 24 -3.73 -16.09 -6.10
C TRP A 24 -4.23 -17.25 -5.26
N TRP A 25 -4.72 -16.98 -4.05
CA TRP A 25 -5.48 -17.95 -3.30
C TRP A 25 -6.93 -17.91 -3.80
N CYS A 26 -7.44 -19.03 -4.30
CA CYS A 26 -8.87 -19.14 -4.59
C CYS A 26 -9.70 -19.00 -3.30
N PHE A 27 -9.15 -19.35 -2.14
CA PHE A 27 -9.88 -19.42 -0.87
C PHE A 27 -10.57 -18.10 -0.43
N PRO A 28 -9.93 -16.91 -0.46
CA PRO A 28 -10.61 -15.63 -0.26
C PRO A 28 -11.75 -15.38 -1.26
N PHE A 29 -11.55 -15.71 -2.53
CA PHE A 29 -12.60 -15.56 -3.55
C PHE A 29 -13.74 -16.54 -3.34
N GLU A 30 -13.46 -17.80 -3.03
CA GLU A 30 -14.44 -18.81 -2.66
C GLU A 30 -15.26 -18.36 -1.45
N ARG A 31 -14.61 -17.74 -0.46
CA ARG A 31 -15.30 -17.18 0.70
C ARG A 31 -16.19 -15.99 0.34
N VAL A 32 -15.71 -15.09 -0.53
CA VAL A 32 -16.47 -13.94 -1.02
C VAL A 32 -17.63 -14.39 -1.90
N ILE A 33 -17.40 -15.31 -2.83
CA ILE A 33 -18.41 -15.92 -3.69
C ILE A 33 -19.45 -16.65 -2.83
N GLY A 34 -19.02 -17.44 -1.84
CA GLY A 34 -19.93 -18.12 -0.92
C GLY A 34 -20.72 -17.15 -0.03
N PHE A 35 -20.17 -15.98 0.29
CA PHE A 35 -20.92 -14.92 0.97
C PHE A 35 -21.95 -14.28 0.02
N LEU A 36 -21.53 -13.93 -1.20
CA LEU A 36 -22.40 -13.33 -2.23
C LEU A 36 -23.54 -14.27 -2.64
N GLN A 37 -23.27 -15.58 -2.78
CA GLN A 37 -24.28 -16.60 -3.09
C GLN A 37 -25.34 -16.77 -1.99
N LYS A 38 -25.03 -16.37 -0.74
CA LYS A 38 -25.98 -16.39 0.38
C LYS A 38 -26.79 -15.10 0.49
N ILE A 39 -26.45 -14.07 -0.29
CA ILE A 39 -27.28 -12.86 -0.37
C ILE A 39 -28.49 -13.24 -1.21
N ASN A 40 -29.68 -13.18 -0.60
CA ASN A 40 -30.91 -13.39 -1.33
C ASN A 40 -31.05 -12.27 -2.38
N THR A 41 -30.96 -12.66 -3.65
CA THR A 41 -31.04 -11.74 -4.78
C THR A 41 -32.48 -11.46 -5.20
N ASN A 42 -33.48 -12.12 -4.58
CA ASN A 42 -34.92 -11.98 -4.90
C ASN A 42 -35.21 -12.01 -6.42
N ASP A 43 -34.48 -12.83 -7.18
CA ASP A 43 -34.55 -12.92 -8.64
C ASP A 43 -34.30 -11.61 -9.41
N HIS A 44 -33.69 -10.61 -8.79
CA HIS A 44 -33.26 -9.39 -9.46
C HIS A 44 -32.03 -9.69 -10.34
N ILE A 45 -32.26 -9.87 -11.64
CA ILE A 45 -31.23 -10.10 -12.66
C ILE A 45 -31.02 -8.79 -13.45
N GLY A 46 -29.78 -8.48 -13.83
CA GLY A 46 -29.48 -7.33 -14.71
C GLY A 46 -28.72 -6.17 -14.06
N GLY A 47 -27.89 -6.42 -13.04
CA GLY A 47 -26.93 -5.42 -12.55
C GLY A 47 -27.45 -4.49 -11.45
N GLN A 48 -28.74 -4.53 -11.09
CA GLN A 48 -29.32 -3.63 -10.08
C GLN A 48 -28.81 -3.92 -8.67
N LEU A 49 -28.63 -5.20 -8.33
CA LEU A 49 -28.08 -5.63 -7.06
C LEU A 49 -26.61 -5.25 -6.95
N GLU A 50 -25.83 -5.51 -7.99
CA GLU A 50 -24.42 -5.16 -8.13
C GLU A 50 -24.24 -3.65 -8.00
N ALA A 51 -25.07 -2.86 -8.69
CA ALA A 51 -25.06 -1.41 -8.57
C ALA A 51 -25.36 -0.95 -7.13
N THR A 52 -26.28 -1.61 -6.43
CA THR A 52 -26.62 -1.29 -5.04
C THR A 52 -25.49 -1.65 -4.07
N LEU A 53 -24.86 -2.81 -4.26
CA LEU A 53 -23.69 -3.24 -3.49
C LEU A 53 -22.51 -2.29 -3.70
N SER A 54 -22.19 -1.96 -4.96
CA SER A 54 -21.12 -1.01 -5.30
C SER A 54 -21.40 0.38 -4.72
N LYS A 55 -22.63 0.90 -4.84
CA LYS A 55 -23.02 2.18 -4.24
C LYS A 55 -22.90 2.16 -2.71
N SER A 56 -23.31 1.07 -2.07
CA SER A 56 -23.22 0.92 -0.62
C SER A 56 -21.76 0.85 -0.15
N PHE A 57 -20.92 0.11 -0.88
CA PHE A 57 -19.48 0.05 -0.62
C PHE A 57 -18.83 1.44 -0.76
N ALA A 58 -19.09 2.14 -1.86
CA ALA A 58 -18.54 3.48 -2.10
C ALA A 58 -18.99 4.49 -1.03
N ARG A 59 -20.27 4.46 -0.64
CA ARG A 59 -20.80 5.29 0.46
C ARG A 59 -20.10 4.99 1.79
N GLY A 60 -19.90 3.72 2.11
CA GLY A 60 -19.15 3.30 3.30
C GLY A 60 -17.70 3.77 3.29
N ALA A 61 -17.01 3.69 2.14
CA ALA A 61 -15.65 4.19 1.98
C ALA A 61 -15.56 5.72 2.16
N ILE A 62 -16.46 6.48 1.53
CA ILE A 62 -16.55 7.93 1.69
C ILE A 62 -16.81 8.31 3.15
N LEU A 63 -17.71 7.62 3.84
CA LEU A 63 -18.00 7.87 5.25
C LEU A 63 -16.78 7.60 6.14
N ARG A 64 -16.06 6.49 5.91
CA ARG A 64 -14.80 6.18 6.60
C ARG A 64 -13.74 7.26 6.35
N ARG A 65 -13.64 7.77 5.11
CA ARG A 65 -12.75 8.87 4.76
C ARG A 65 -13.12 10.14 5.54
N TRP A 66 -14.39 10.52 5.58
CA TRP A 66 -14.86 11.68 6.36
C TRP A 66 -14.54 11.53 7.85
N LEU A 67 -14.80 10.37 8.45
CA LEU A 67 -14.52 10.10 9.87
C LEU A 67 -13.03 10.19 10.25
N ARG A 68 -12.12 10.03 9.29
CA ARG A 68 -10.66 10.12 9.49
C ARG A 68 -10.11 11.52 9.30
N ARG A 69 -10.90 12.45 8.74
CA ARG A 69 -10.45 13.81 8.46
C ARG A 69 -10.51 14.68 9.72
N PRO A 70 -9.53 15.61 9.92
CA PRO A 70 -9.56 16.55 11.04
C PRO A 70 -10.73 17.54 10.94
N ASP A 71 -11.17 17.86 9.72
CA ASP A 71 -12.29 18.76 9.41
C ASP A 71 -13.65 18.04 9.29
N CYS A 72 -13.79 16.84 9.85
CA CYS A 72 -15.04 16.07 9.79
C CYS A 72 -16.21 16.86 10.43
N PRO A 73 -17.36 17.03 9.73
CA PRO A 73 -18.53 17.72 10.28
C PRO A 73 -19.01 17.10 11.61
N PRO A 74 -19.45 17.89 12.60
CA PRO A 74 -19.88 17.39 13.91
C PRO A 74 -20.95 16.28 13.83
N VAL A 75 -21.94 16.45 12.95
CA VAL A 75 -23.01 15.46 12.71
C VAL A 75 -22.48 14.10 12.26
N ILE A 76 -21.39 14.06 11.48
CA ILE A 76 -20.78 12.80 11.03
C ILE A 76 -19.96 12.17 12.16
N ARG A 77 -19.36 12.97 13.06
CA ARG A 77 -18.63 12.46 14.23
C ARG A 77 -19.56 11.77 15.23
N GLU A 78 -20.78 12.26 15.39
CA GLU A 78 -21.78 11.61 16.25
C GLU A 78 -22.15 10.21 15.74
N LEU A 79 -22.25 10.06 14.41
CA LEU A 79 -22.51 8.78 13.76
C LEU A 79 -21.33 7.80 13.85
N ARG A 80 -20.13 8.25 14.27
CA ARG A 80 -18.94 7.41 14.41
C ARG A 80 -19.20 6.19 15.29
N ARG A 81 -19.81 6.40 16.46
CA ARG A 81 -20.07 5.31 17.43
C ARG A 81 -21.03 4.28 16.86
N LEU A 82 -22.08 4.72 16.18
CA LEU A 82 -23.04 3.83 15.53
C LEU A 82 -22.37 3.08 14.37
N PHE A 83 -21.61 3.79 13.53
CA PHE A 83 -20.91 3.22 12.40
C PHE A 83 -19.86 2.18 12.83
N GLU A 84 -19.04 2.48 13.84
CA GLU A 84 -18.05 1.55 14.38
C GLU A 84 -18.69 0.33 15.07
N ARG A 85 -19.89 0.49 15.65
CA ARG A 85 -20.64 -0.64 16.22
C ARG A 85 -21.23 -1.55 15.15
N THR A 86 -21.76 -0.97 14.07
CA THR A 86 -22.38 -1.73 12.97
C THR A 86 -21.35 -2.32 12.01
N PHE A 87 -20.25 -1.60 11.80
CA PHE A 87 -19.14 -1.98 10.94
C PHE A 87 -17.87 -1.90 11.77
N PRO A 88 -17.63 -2.87 12.68
CA PRO A 88 -16.42 -2.91 13.48
C PRO A 88 -15.22 -2.70 12.58
N ALA A 89 -14.41 -1.71 12.93
CA ALA A 89 -13.13 -1.51 12.27
C ALA A 89 -12.40 -2.86 12.32
N TYR A 90 -11.78 -3.24 11.22
CA TYR A 90 -10.70 -4.21 11.30
C TYR A 90 -9.72 -3.62 12.31
N ASN A 91 -9.64 -4.18 13.52
CA ASN A 91 -8.66 -3.78 14.51
C ASN A 91 -7.31 -3.97 13.83
N PRO A 92 -6.60 -2.89 13.45
CA PRO A 92 -5.29 -3.07 12.88
C PRO A 92 -4.48 -3.80 13.94
N PRO A 93 -3.78 -4.91 13.58
CA PRO A 93 -2.94 -5.59 14.54
C PRO A 93 -2.00 -4.56 15.17
N ALA A 94 -1.84 -4.65 16.49
CA ALA A 94 -1.03 -3.71 17.27
C ALA A 94 0.32 -3.48 16.60
N SER A 95 0.82 -2.24 16.66
CA SER A 95 2.21 -1.94 16.32
C SER A 95 3.14 -2.82 17.15
N SER A 96 4.32 -3.13 16.62
CA SER A 96 5.37 -3.77 17.41
C SER A 96 5.58 -2.96 18.70
N PRO A 97 5.71 -3.62 19.87
CA PRO A 97 5.94 -2.91 21.11
C PRO A 97 7.22 -2.05 20.99
N PRO A 98 7.26 -0.87 21.66
CA PRO A 98 8.49 -0.09 21.76
C PRO A 98 9.62 -0.99 22.26
N ARG A 99 10.80 -0.91 21.65
CA ARG A 99 11.94 -1.72 22.10
C ARG A 99 12.54 -1.09 23.35
N GLU A 100 12.87 -1.93 24.32
CA GLU A 100 13.60 -1.53 25.53
C GLU A 100 15.08 -1.22 25.26
N VAL A 101 15.60 -1.66 24.10
CA VAL A 101 17.01 -1.50 23.73
C VAL A 101 17.12 -0.74 22.42
N ASP A 102 17.93 0.32 22.46
CA ASP A 102 18.28 1.12 21.30
C ASP A 102 19.12 0.32 20.31
N GLY A 103 18.91 0.58 19.02
CA GLY A 103 19.68 -0.03 17.95
C GLY A 103 18.87 -0.39 16.72
N GLU A 104 19.53 -1.10 15.80
CA GLU A 104 18.95 -1.47 14.51
C GLU A 104 18.01 -2.68 14.64
N CYS A 105 16.94 -2.68 13.85
CA CYS A 105 16.02 -3.80 13.75
C CYS A 105 15.82 -4.25 12.30
N ALA A 106 15.53 -5.54 12.15
CA ALA A 106 15.31 -6.16 10.84
C ALA A 106 13.96 -5.77 10.23
N HIS A 107 12.95 -5.62 11.07
CA HIS A 107 11.57 -5.31 10.70
C HIS A 107 10.87 -4.57 11.84
N TYR A 108 9.86 -3.76 11.50
CA TYR A 108 9.00 -3.07 12.45
C TYR A 108 7.56 -3.07 11.95
N LYS A 109 6.59 -3.34 12.82
CA LYS A 109 5.17 -3.29 12.45
C LYS A 109 4.54 -2.01 12.98
N HIS A 110 3.88 -1.26 12.13
CA HIS A 110 3.18 -0.04 12.49
C HIS A 110 1.77 -0.04 11.92
N LEU A 111 0.75 0.09 12.77
CA LEU A 111 -0.66 0.09 12.37
C LEU A 111 -1.04 -1.13 11.50
N GLY A 112 -0.47 -2.29 11.84
CA GLY A 112 -0.68 -3.54 11.12
C GLY A 112 0.09 -3.70 9.80
N VAL A 113 0.87 -2.70 9.39
CA VAL A 113 1.74 -2.75 8.21
C VAL A 113 3.17 -3.12 8.63
N ASN A 114 3.78 -4.07 7.93
CA ASN A 114 5.16 -4.48 8.19
C ASN A 114 6.11 -3.64 7.34
N PHE A 115 7.14 -3.09 7.98
CA PHE A 115 8.27 -2.43 7.35
C PHE A 115 9.49 -3.32 7.55
N SER A 116 10.36 -3.41 6.55
CA SER A 116 11.58 -4.23 6.66
C SER A 116 12.73 -3.57 5.92
N ARG A 117 13.95 -3.92 6.30
CA ARG A 117 15.13 -3.53 5.53
C ARG A 117 15.14 -4.24 4.17
N ALA A 118 15.73 -3.61 3.17
CA ALA A 118 15.81 -4.14 1.80
C ALA A 118 16.46 -5.53 1.74
N ASN A 119 17.48 -5.77 2.57
CA ASN A 119 18.17 -7.05 2.68
C ASN A 119 17.37 -8.16 3.39
N VAL A 120 16.34 -7.81 4.14
CA VAL A 120 15.45 -8.76 4.84
C VAL A 120 14.26 -9.10 3.97
N HIS A 121 13.57 -8.08 3.44
CA HIS A 121 12.41 -8.27 2.59
C HIS A 121 12.21 -7.05 1.68
N MET A 122 12.52 -7.20 0.39
CA MET A 122 12.48 -6.11 -0.58
C MET A 122 11.08 -5.48 -0.70
N GLY A 123 9.98 -6.24 -0.76
CA GLY A 123 8.63 -5.66 -0.85
C GLY A 123 8.26 -4.70 0.29
N ASN A 124 8.60 -5.06 1.54
CA ASN A 124 8.32 -4.26 2.73
C ASN A 124 9.34 -3.13 2.95
N SER A 125 10.36 -3.00 2.10
CA SER A 125 11.34 -1.92 2.18
C SER A 125 10.98 -0.74 1.27
N LEU A 126 10.17 -0.96 0.25
CA LEU A 126 9.85 0.04 -0.77
C LEU A 126 8.73 0.97 -0.29
N VAL A 127 9.07 2.23 -0.05
CA VAL A 127 8.15 3.22 0.52
C VAL A 127 8.18 4.57 -0.19
N TYR A 128 7.01 5.18 -0.32
CA TYR A 128 6.87 6.61 -0.57
C TYR A 128 6.90 7.34 0.77
N TYR A 129 7.72 8.37 0.88
CA TYR A 129 7.89 9.14 2.11
C TYR A 129 8.15 10.62 1.80
N TYR A 130 7.94 11.47 2.80
CA TYR A 130 8.32 12.88 2.72
C TYR A 130 9.75 13.07 3.25
N PRO A 131 10.70 13.50 2.40
CA PRO A 131 12.05 13.82 2.86
C PRO A 131 12.05 14.94 3.90
N PRO A 132 13.11 15.04 4.73
CA PRO A 132 13.28 16.17 5.63
C PRO A 132 13.17 17.49 4.84
N ASN A 133 12.35 18.41 5.36
CA ASN A 133 12.11 19.74 4.76
C ASN A 133 11.42 19.75 3.38
N SER A 134 10.81 18.64 2.95
CA SER A 134 10.04 18.58 1.69
C SER A 134 8.60 18.18 1.95
N ARG A 135 7.67 18.81 1.23
CA ARG A 135 6.24 18.40 1.19
C ARG A 135 5.92 17.50 -0.01
N VAL A 136 6.91 17.18 -0.83
CA VAL A 136 6.75 16.31 -2.00
C VAL A 136 7.24 14.92 -1.62
N ALA A 137 6.34 13.95 -1.70
CA ALA A 137 6.69 12.55 -1.45
C ALA A 137 7.59 12.00 -2.55
N VAL A 138 8.58 11.21 -2.18
CA VAL A 138 9.52 10.54 -3.08
C VAL A 138 9.56 9.05 -2.80
N ALA A 139 9.90 8.26 -3.82
CA ALA A 139 10.08 6.82 -3.67
C ALA A 139 11.50 6.53 -3.13
N GLY A 140 11.61 5.54 -2.24
CA GLY A 140 12.89 5.03 -1.77
C GLY A 140 12.82 3.61 -1.23
N SER A 141 13.94 3.12 -0.71
CA SER A 141 14.05 1.80 -0.09
C SER A 141 14.65 1.94 1.30
N ILE A 142 14.00 1.33 2.29
CA ILE A 142 14.48 1.28 3.67
C ILE A 142 15.76 0.43 3.71
N GLU A 143 16.88 1.05 4.04
CA GLU A 143 18.16 0.38 4.23
C GLU A 143 18.33 -0.02 5.70
N ARG A 144 17.94 0.86 6.64
CA ARG A 144 18.00 0.60 8.09
C ARG A 144 16.73 1.06 8.81
N ILE A 145 16.42 0.38 9.91
CA ILE A 145 15.34 0.75 10.84
C ILE A 145 15.97 0.86 12.22
N VAL A 146 15.95 2.04 12.82
CA VAL A 146 16.66 2.33 14.07
C VAL A 146 15.65 2.76 15.14
N SER A 147 15.73 2.10 16.30
CA SER A 147 14.99 2.47 17.50
C SER A 147 15.93 3.27 18.41
N VAL A 148 15.55 4.48 18.79
CA VAL A 148 16.27 5.30 19.77
C VAL A 148 15.28 5.85 20.78
N SER A 149 15.43 5.51 22.05
CA SER A 149 14.56 5.94 23.15
C SER A 149 13.07 5.65 22.90
N GLY A 150 12.78 4.53 22.23
CA GLY A 150 11.42 4.10 21.88
C GLY A 150 10.85 4.72 20.58
N GLU A 151 11.52 5.72 20.00
CA GLU A 151 11.14 6.31 18.72
C GLU A 151 11.78 5.54 17.54
N ILE A 152 11.00 5.34 16.48
CA ILE A 152 11.43 4.59 15.30
C ILE A 152 11.74 5.55 14.16
N THR A 153 12.97 5.46 13.66
CA THR A 153 13.45 6.18 12.48
C THR A 153 13.85 5.21 11.38
N LEU A 154 13.63 5.62 10.14
CA LEU A 154 13.93 4.86 8.94
C LEU A 154 15.02 5.59 8.17
N GLU A 155 16.05 4.86 7.77
CA GLU A 155 17.02 5.36 6.79
C GLU A 155 16.67 4.83 5.42
N ILE A 156 16.28 5.75 4.55
CA ILE A 156 15.70 5.45 3.26
C ILE A 156 16.62 5.96 2.17
N ARG A 157 17.09 5.06 1.31
CA ARG A 157 17.84 5.41 0.10
C ARG A 157 16.87 5.81 -1.01
N ARG A 158 17.11 6.96 -1.66
CA ARG A 158 16.19 7.49 -2.69
C ARG A 158 16.23 6.65 -3.97
N GLN A 159 15.06 6.45 -4.57
CA GLN A 159 14.94 5.90 -5.93
C GLN A 159 15.34 7.00 -6.92
N ALA A 160 16.20 6.67 -7.90
CA ALA A 160 16.61 7.66 -8.88
C ALA A 160 15.42 8.06 -9.79
N PRO A 161 15.28 9.36 -10.12
CA PRO A 161 14.26 9.81 -11.06
C PRO A 161 14.52 9.23 -12.45
N LEU A 162 13.51 9.32 -13.32
CA LEU A 162 13.69 9.00 -14.73
C LEU A 162 14.74 9.91 -15.37
N GLU A 163 15.61 9.34 -16.21
CA GLU A 163 16.63 10.11 -16.91
C GLU A 163 16.00 11.14 -17.85
N VAL A 164 16.62 12.32 -17.94
CA VAL A 164 16.14 13.43 -18.78
C VAL A 164 16.02 12.97 -20.24
N GLY A 165 14.86 13.20 -20.85
CA GLY A 165 14.57 12.82 -22.23
C GLY A 165 13.94 11.43 -22.41
N GLN A 166 13.76 10.66 -21.34
CA GLN A 166 13.00 9.40 -21.42
C GLN A 166 11.51 9.62 -21.19
N TYR A 167 10.69 8.89 -21.95
CA TYR A 167 9.23 8.93 -21.87
C TYR A 167 8.68 7.98 -20.80
N ASP A 168 7.69 8.46 -20.03
CA ASP A 168 6.91 7.65 -19.09
C ASP A 168 5.64 7.10 -19.79
N PRO A 169 5.60 5.81 -20.15
CA PRO A 169 4.43 5.20 -20.78
C PRO A 169 3.19 5.12 -19.87
N PHE A 170 3.35 5.30 -18.55
CA PHE A 170 2.22 5.22 -17.61
C PHE A 170 1.52 6.55 -17.39
N LEU A 171 2.17 7.67 -17.76
CA LEU A 171 1.64 9.02 -17.58
C LEU A 171 0.22 9.21 -18.14
N PRO A 172 -0.16 8.68 -19.33
CA PRO A 172 -1.50 8.83 -19.88
C PRO A 172 -2.61 8.16 -19.06
N PHE A 173 -2.27 7.19 -18.20
CA PHE A 173 -3.24 6.45 -17.39
C PHE A 173 -3.47 7.05 -16.00
N TYR A 174 -2.73 8.10 -15.65
CA TYR A 174 -2.93 8.83 -14.40
C TYR A 174 -4.25 9.64 -14.45
N PRO A 175 -5.07 9.66 -13.39
CA PRO A 175 -4.86 9.09 -12.06
C PRO A 175 -5.39 7.65 -11.87
N TYR A 176 -5.97 7.03 -12.90
CA TYR A 176 -6.63 5.72 -12.80
C TYR A 176 -5.67 4.56 -12.55
N PHE A 177 -4.44 4.67 -13.05
CA PHE A 177 -3.35 3.74 -12.77
C PHE A 177 -2.17 4.55 -12.21
N PRO A 178 -1.94 4.56 -10.87
CA PRO A 178 -0.94 5.41 -10.21
C PRO A 178 0.48 4.83 -10.35
N ALA A 179 0.87 4.53 -11.58
CA ALA A 179 2.18 4.05 -11.96
C ALA A 179 3.00 5.18 -12.57
N GLN A 180 4.28 5.22 -12.23
CA GLN A 180 5.25 6.18 -12.77
C GLN A 180 6.53 5.46 -13.13
N THR A 181 7.21 5.95 -14.17
CA THR A 181 8.51 5.40 -14.55
C THR A 181 9.63 6.10 -13.81
N HIS A 182 10.53 5.30 -13.23
CA HIS A 182 11.75 5.74 -12.58
C HIS A 182 12.97 5.07 -13.23
N SER A 183 14.17 5.58 -12.93
CA SER A 183 15.39 4.84 -13.23
C SER A 183 15.43 3.58 -12.36
N SER A 184 15.95 2.47 -12.88
CA SER A 184 16.09 1.23 -12.10
C SER A 184 17.16 1.31 -10.99
N LYS A 185 17.92 2.40 -10.93
CA LYS A 185 19.01 2.61 -9.96
C LYS A 185 18.51 3.34 -8.72
N MET A 186 19.20 3.12 -7.60
CA MET A 186 19.05 3.95 -6.40
C MET A 186 20.07 5.09 -6.45
N LEU A 187 19.76 6.22 -5.83
CA LEU A 187 20.73 7.29 -5.59
C LEU A 187 21.59 6.94 -4.37
N ASP A 188 22.76 7.57 -4.26
CA ASP A 188 23.61 7.45 -3.06
C ASP A 188 23.05 8.26 -1.88
N THR A 189 22.08 9.14 -2.13
CA THR A 189 21.41 9.94 -1.10
C THR A 189 20.50 9.08 -0.23
N THR A 190 20.69 9.19 1.09
CA THR A 190 19.87 8.60 2.14
C THR A 190 19.23 9.68 3.00
N ASP A 191 17.95 9.51 3.33
CA ASP A 191 17.23 10.36 4.26
C ASP A 191 16.91 9.59 5.54
N THR A 192 17.00 10.26 6.69
CA THR A 192 16.49 9.75 7.97
C THR A 192 15.11 10.34 8.24
N VAL A 193 14.12 9.48 8.41
CA VAL A 193 12.70 9.86 8.35
C VAL A 193 11.91 9.15 9.47
N SER A 194 10.98 9.86 10.11
CA SER A 194 10.06 9.23 11.07
C SER A 194 9.05 8.35 10.35
N ILE A 195 8.59 7.29 11.00
CA ILE A 195 7.58 6.41 10.41
C ILE A 195 6.27 7.14 10.06
N SER A 196 5.97 8.25 10.75
CA SER A 196 4.81 9.11 10.47
C SER A 196 4.88 9.83 9.12
N ASP A 197 6.09 10.02 8.60
CA ASP A 197 6.33 10.71 7.34
C ASP A 197 6.35 9.74 6.15
N VAL A 198 6.14 8.45 6.40
CA VAL A 198 5.93 7.44 5.36
C VAL A 198 4.48 7.47 4.90
N LEU A 199 4.29 7.78 3.62
CA LEU A 199 2.97 7.87 3.00
C LEU A 199 2.37 6.49 2.72
N SER A 200 3.14 5.60 2.09
CA SER A 200 2.68 4.28 1.66
C SER A 200 3.84 3.39 1.24
N HIS A 201 3.57 2.09 1.10
CA HIS A 201 4.46 1.22 0.33
C HIS A 201 4.24 1.43 -1.18
N TYR A 202 5.23 1.08 -1.98
CA TYR A 202 5.08 0.97 -3.43
C TYR A 202 5.61 -0.36 -3.95
N ALA A 203 5.11 -0.78 -5.10
CA ALA A 203 5.68 -1.89 -5.85
C ALA A 203 6.60 -1.38 -6.94
N ARG A 204 7.72 -2.09 -7.16
CA ARG A 204 8.71 -1.75 -8.18
C ARG A 204 8.95 -2.90 -9.11
N TYR A 205 8.83 -2.68 -10.42
CA TYR A 205 9.15 -3.71 -11.40
C TYR A 205 10.08 -3.18 -12.49
N LYS A 206 11.18 -3.88 -12.75
CA LYS A 206 12.15 -3.51 -13.78
C LYS A 206 11.70 -4.06 -15.13
N PHE A 207 11.17 -3.20 -15.99
CA PHE A 207 10.61 -3.62 -17.29
C PHE A 207 11.54 -3.33 -18.48
N SER A 208 12.58 -2.50 -18.32
CA SER A 208 13.58 -2.30 -19.37
C SER A 208 14.98 -2.03 -18.81
N LYS A 209 16.00 -2.02 -19.68
CA LYS A 209 17.37 -1.65 -19.28
C LYS A 209 17.36 -0.21 -18.75
N GLY A 210 17.68 -0.03 -17.47
CA GLY A 210 17.74 1.27 -16.84
C GLY A 210 16.42 1.85 -16.33
N ARG A 211 15.26 1.23 -16.57
CA ARG A 211 13.96 1.75 -16.11
C ARG A 211 13.19 0.75 -15.25
N CYS A 212 12.49 1.27 -14.27
CA CYS A 212 11.51 0.53 -13.49
C CYS A 212 10.19 1.30 -13.43
N VAL A 213 9.09 0.56 -13.29
CA VAL A 213 7.79 1.12 -12.95
C VAL A 213 7.68 1.09 -11.43
N VAL A 214 7.20 2.20 -10.87
CA VAL A 214 6.84 2.36 -9.47
C VAL A 214 5.33 2.54 -9.40
N LEU A 215 4.66 1.68 -8.64
CA LEU A 215 3.21 1.69 -8.44
C LEU A 215 2.91 1.98 -6.97
N ASN A 216 2.25 3.09 -6.69
CA ASN A 216 1.85 3.43 -5.33
C ASN A 216 0.77 2.45 -4.82
N LEU A 217 1.00 1.85 -3.65
CA LEU A 217 0.07 0.88 -3.02
C LEU A 217 -0.78 1.51 -1.91
N ALA A 218 -0.85 2.85 -1.84
CA ALA A 218 -1.71 3.55 -0.91
C ALA A 218 -3.16 3.03 -1.05
N ARG A 219 -3.75 2.62 0.07
CA ARG A 219 -5.17 2.23 0.11
C ARG A 219 -6.00 3.51 0.04
N SER A 220 -6.71 3.71 -1.08
CA SER A 220 -7.72 4.77 -1.26
C SER A 220 -8.90 4.63 -0.30
#